data_AF-A0A932X9Y7-F1
#
_entry.id   AF-A0A932X9Y7-F1
#
_cell.length_a   1.000
_cell.length_b   1.000
_cell.length_c   1.000
_cell.angle_alpha   90.00
_cell.angle_beta   90.00
_cell.angle_gamma   90.00
#
_symmetry.space_group_name_H-M   'P 1'
#
loop_
_entity.id
_entity.type
_entity.pdbx_description
1 polymer ?
#
loop_
_entity_poly.entity_id
_entity_poly.type
_entity_poly.pdbx_seq_one_letter_code
_entity_poly.pdbx_strand_id
1 'polypeptide(L)' 'DKLRQEIMAFARRKLAAAVAPREIEFVKSLPKTRSGKIMRRLLKARELGLPEGDTSTLEED' A
#
# COMPACT_ATOMS: atom_id res chain seq x y z
N ASP A 1 -8.70 -15.83 -1.93
CA ASP A 1 -9.41 -15.13 -0.83
C ASP A 1 -9.06 -15.55 0.59
N LYS A 2 -8.74 -16.83 0.86
CA LYS A 2 -8.41 -17.28 2.23
C LYS A 2 -7.32 -16.45 2.93
N LEU A 3 -6.17 -16.24 2.26
CA LEU A 3 -5.07 -15.43 2.80
C LEU A 3 -5.49 -13.98 3.14
N ARG A 4 -6.29 -13.36 2.27
CA ARG A 4 -6.81 -12.01 2.46
C ARG A 4 -7.65 -11.93 3.75
N GLN A 5 -8.55 -12.90 3.95
CA GLN A 5 -9.40 -12.96 5.14
C GLN A 5 -8.57 -13.20 6.41
N GLU A 6 -7.56 -14.06 6.35
CA GLU A 6 -6.65 -14.33 7.47
C GLU A 6 -5.86 -13.08 7.89
N ILE A 7 -5.33 -12.32 6.93
CA ILE A 7 -4.61 -11.07 7.21
C ILE A 7 -5.57 -10.02 7.79
N MET A 8 -6.78 -9.90 7.25
CA MET A 8 -7.77 -8.94 7.76
C MET A 8 -8.21 -9.29 9.18
N ALA A 9 -8.45 -10.58 9.47
CA ALA A 9 -8.77 -11.06 10.81
C ALA A 9 -7.59 -10.84 11.78
N PHE A 10 -6.36 -11.09 11.33
CA PHE A 10 -5.17 -10.79 12.11
C PHE A 10 -5.06 -9.30 12.46
N ALA A 11 -5.24 -8.42 11.47
CA ALA A 11 -5.18 -6.97 11.65
C ALA A 11 -6.27 -6.48 12.62
N ARG A 12 -7.52 -6.94 12.49
CA ARG A 12 -8.62 -6.59 13.40
C ARG A 12 -8.43 -7.07 14.83
N ARG A 13 -7.72 -8.19 15.05
CA ARG A 13 -7.38 -8.66 16.40
C ARG A 13 -6.26 -7.85 17.06
N LYS A 14 -5.36 -7.29 16.26
CA LYS A 14 -4.17 -6.56 16.75
C LYS A 14 -4.32 -5.04 16.78
N LEU A 15 -5.21 -4.50 15.95
CA LEU A 15 -5.47 -3.07 15.82
C LEU A 15 -6.89 -2.75 16.31
N ALA A 16 -7.09 -1.54 16.81
CA ALA A 16 -8.43 -1.04 17.08
C ALA A 16 -9.28 -1.06 15.80
N ALA A 17 -10.58 -1.34 15.93
CA ALA A 17 -11.49 -1.46 14.78
C ALA A 17 -11.49 -0.21 13.88
N ALA A 18 -11.26 0.97 14.44
CA ALA A 18 -11.18 2.24 13.69
C ALA A 18 -9.93 2.36 12.78
N VAL A 19 -8.85 1.63 13.10
CA VAL A 19 -7.55 1.69 12.40
C VAL A 19 -7.32 0.46 11.53
N ALA A 20 -8.07 -0.62 11.77
CA ALA A 20 -7.96 -1.83 10.98
C ALA A 20 -8.21 -1.52 9.47
N PRO A 21 -7.41 -2.09 8.56
CA PRO A 21 -7.60 -1.89 7.12
C PRO A 21 -9.01 -2.29 6.67
N ARG A 22 -9.62 -1.46 5.83
CA ARG A 22 -10.92 -1.75 5.20
C ARG A 22 -10.77 -2.68 4.00
N GLU A 23 -9.70 -2.49 3.25
CA GLU A 23 -9.37 -3.25 2.07
C GLU A 23 -7.88 -3.60 2.08
N ILE A 24 -7.52 -4.63 1.32
CA ILE A 24 -6.15 -5.07 1.12
C ILE A 24 -5.98 -5.21 -0.39
N GLU A 25 -4.82 -4.93 -0.95
CA GLU A 25 -4.55 -5.23 -2.35
C GLU A 25 -3.19 -5.93 -2.44
N PHE A 26 -3.13 -7.01 -3.21
CA PHE A 26 -1.88 -7.73 -3.43
C PHE A 26 -1.28 -7.25 -4.73
N VAL A 27 -0.19 -6.50 -4.61
CA VAL A 27 0.60 -6.00 -5.73
C VAL A 27 1.89 -6.81 -5.86
N LYS A 28 2.43 -6.90 -7.08
CA LYS A 28 3.69 -7.63 -7.35
C LYS A 28 4.90 -6.94 -6.72
N SER A 29 4.94 -5.62 -6.82
CA SER A 29 5.99 -4.79 -6.24
C SER A 29 5.39 -3.47 -5.71
N LEU A 30 6.04 -2.90 -4.70
CA LEU A 30 5.70 -1.58 -4.19
C LEU A 30 6.59 -0.53 -4.87
N PRO A 31 6.05 0.65 -5.20
CA PRO A 31 6.85 1.74 -5.73
C PRO A 31 7.87 2.17 -4.68
N LYS A 32 9.15 2.06 -5.02
CA LYS A 32 10.27 2.42 -4.16
C LYS A 32 11.12 3.47 -4.83
N THR A 33 11.80 4.27 -4.02
CA THR A 33 12.89 5.11 -4.50
C THR A 33 14.11 4.25 -4.84
N ARG A 34 15.08 4.78 -5.60
CA ARG A 34 16.40 4.16 -5.81
C ARG A 34 17.19 3.86 -4.51
N SER A 35 16.76 4.40 -3.38
CA SER A 35 17.29 4.11 -2.04
C SER A 35 16.46 3.08 -1.27
N GLY A 36 15.48 2.43 -1.91
CA GLY A 36 14.62 1.39 -1.35
C GLY A 36 13.44 1.89 -0.50
N LYS A 37 13.24 3.21 -0.36
CA LYS A 37 12.14 3.76 0.45
C LYS A 37 10.82 3.64 -0.30
N ILE A 38 9.79 3.08 0.35
CA ILE A 38 8.44 2.99 -0.24
C ILE A 38 7.85 4.40 -0.42
N MET A 39 7.46 4.72 -1.65
CA MET A 39 6.84 6.00 -1.98
C MET A 39 5.34 5.98 -1.67
N ARG A 40 4.98 6.05 -0.38
CA ARG A 40 3.58 6.03 0.08
C ARG A 40 2.71 7.15 -0.52
N ARG A 41 3.31 8.29 -0.84
CA ARG A 41 2.66 9.41 -1.55
C ARG A 41 2.03 8.94 -2.87
N LEU A 42 2.74 8.11 -3.63
CA LEU A 42 2.32 7.60 -4.92
C LEU A 42 1.12 6.65 -4.78
N LEU A 43 1.21 5.73 -3.82
CA LEU A 43 0.12 4.81 -3.49
C LEU A 43 -1.16 5.57 -3.12
N LYS A 44 -1.02 6.65 -2.33
CA LYS A 44 -2.16 7.52 -1.99
C LYS A 44 -2.73 8.24 -3.21
N ALA A 45 -1.89 8.72 -4.13
CA ALA A 45 -2.35 9.40 -5.34
C ALA A 45 -3.13 8.43 -6.24
N ARG A 46 -2.63 7.20 -6.43
CA ARG A 46 -3.30 6.14 -7.20
C ARG A 46 -4.68 5.79 -6.64
N GLU A 47 -4.75 5.56 -5.33
CA GLU A 47 -6.01 5.25 -4.64
C GLU A 47 -7.05 6.36 -4.79
N LEU A 48 -6.60 7.62 -4.77
CA LEU A 48 -7.47 8.80 -4.90
C LEU A 48 -7.73 9.21 -6.35
N GLY A 49 -7.15 8.52 -7.34
CA GLY A 49 -7.22 8.93 -8.76
C GLY A 49 -6.58 10.30 -9.04
N LEU A 50 -5.66 10.73 -8.19
CA LEU A 50 -4.96 12.01 -8.30
C LEU A 50 -3.66 11.87 -9.11
N PRO A 51 -3.18 12.96 -9.72
CA PRO A 51 -1.91 12.94 -10.45
C PRO A 51 -0.75 12.57 -9.53
N GLU A 52 0.10 11.66 -10.02
CA GLU A 52 1.23 11.08 -9.28
C GLU A 52 2.36 12.07 -8.99
N GLY A 53 2.41 13.23 -9.67
CA GLY A 53 3.45 14.23 -9.49
C GLY A 53 4.84 13.71 -9.91
N ASP A 54 5.90 14.19 -9.26
CA ASP A 54 7.28 13.81 -9.61
C ASP A 54 7.63 12.37 -9.19
N THR A 55 7.97 11.55 -10.19
CA THR A 55 8.37 10.14 -10.07
C THR A 55 9.82 9.90 -10.48
N SER A 56 10.64 10.94 -10.67
CA SER A 56 12.04 10.84 -11.14
C SER A 56 12.95 9.95 -10.27
N THR A 57 12.58 9.78 -8.99
CA THR A 57 13.34 8.98 -8.02
C THR A 57 12.87 7.52 -7.92
N LEU A 58 11.84 7.14 -8.67
CA LEU A 58 11.35 5.76 -8.71
C LEU A 58 12.48 4.84 -9.19
N GLU A 59 12.58 3.68 -8.56
CA GLU A 59 13.32 2.56 -9.09
C GLU A 59 12.50 1.98 -10.26
N GLU A 60 13.14 1.79 -11.41
CA GLU A 60 12.56 1.00 -12.50
C GLU A 60 12.92 -0.46 -12.20
N ASP A 61 11.90 -1.26 -11.86
CA ASP A 61 12.02 -2.70 -11.60
C ASP A 61 12.49 -3.47 -12.85
#